data_AF-A0A9E6UNH5-F1
#
_entry.id   AF-A0A9E6UNH5-F1
#
_cell.length_a   1.000
_cell.length_b   1.000
_cell.length_c   1.000
_cell.angle_alpha   90.00
_cell.angle_beta   90.00
_cell.angle_gamma   90.00
#
_symmetry.space_group_name_H-M   'P 1'
#
loop_
_entity.id
_entity.type
_entity.pdbx_description
1 polymer ?
#
loop_
_entity_poly.entity_id
_entity_poly.type
_entity_poly.pdbx_seq_one_letter_code
_entity_poly.pdbx_strand_id
1 'polypeptide(L)' 'MQSLTIEDWCKRHGLCRSTFYNLQKAGKGPRLMKVGAVTRISETADREWVAEREAEAITSRQEAA' A
#
# COMPACT_ATOMS: atom_id res chain seq x y z
N MET A 1 -3.30 18.42 -1.36
CA MET A 1 -2.85 17.28 -0.52
C MET A 1 -3.97 16.26 -0.52
N GLN A 2 -3.89 15.26 -1.40
CA GLN A 2 -4.93 14.24 -1.53
C GLN A 2 -4.65 13.08 -0.58
N SER A 3 -5.69 12.58 0.06
CA SER A 3 -5.63 11.37 0.89
C SER A 3 -6.79 10.45 0.55
N LEU A 4 -6.53 9.14 0.56
CA LEU A 4 -7.49 8.11 0.22
C LEU A 4 -7.99 7.42 1.49
N THR A 5 -9.24 6.95 1.48
CA THR A 5 -9.64 5.91 2.43
C THR A 5 -8.95 4.59 2.05
N ILE A 6 -8.97 3.61 2.96
CA ILE A 6 -8.59 2.24 2.63
C ILE A 6 -9.45 1.69 1.47
N GLU A 7 -10.74 2.06 1.42
CA GLU A 7 -11.63 1.57 0.35
C GLU A 7 -11.27 2.15 -1.02
N ASP A 8 -11.03 3.46 -1.10
CA ASP A 8 -10.65 4.13 -2.35
C ASP A 8 -9.29 3.65 -2.84
N TRP A 9 -8.35 3.44 -1.92
CA TRP A 9 -7.04 2.87 -2.21
C TRP A 9 -7.18 1.44 -2.77
N CYS A 10 -7.98 0.60 -2.11
CA CYS A 10 -8.28 -0.76 -2.58
C CYS A 10 -8.88 -0.74 -3.99
N LYS A 11 -9.90 0.11 -4.23
CA LYS A 11 -10.54 0.27 -5.54
C LYS A 11 -9.55 0.70 -6.62
N ARG A 12 -8.69 1.67 -6.32
CA ARG A 12 -7.69 2.19 -7.26
C ARG A 12 -6.68 1.13 -7.70
N HIS A 13 -6.29 0.24 -6.79
CA HIS A 13 -5.32 -0.83 -7.06
C HIS A 13 -5.97 -2.17 -7.44
N GLY A 14 -7.30 -2.23 -7.59
CA GLY A 14 -8.02 -3.47 -7.89
C GLY A 14 -7.93 -4.53 -6.79
N LEU A 15 -7.70 -4.10 -5.54
CA LEU A 15 -7.55 -4.96 -4.37
C LEU A 15 -8.84 -5.01 -3.56
N CYS A 16 -9.05 -6.11 -2.85
CA CYS A 16 -10.08 -6.18 -1.82
C CYS A 16 -9.51 -5.77 -0.44
N ARG A 17 -10.40 -5.39 0.48
CA ARG A 17 -10.00 -4.97 1.84
C ARG A 17 -9.20 -6.02 2.59
N SER A 18 -9.53 -7.30 2.43
CA SER A 18 -8.79 -8.41 3.05
C SER A 18 -7.33 -8.44 2.59
N THR A 19 -7.07 -8.22 1.29
CA THR A 19 -5.70 -8.13 0.77
C THR A 19 -4.94 -6.99 1.40
N PHE A 20 -5.56 -5.81 1.55
CA PHE A 20 -4.95 -4.69 2.25
C PHE A 20 -4.56 -5.04 3.70
N TYR A 21 -5.47 -5.64 4.47
CA TYR A 21 -5.15 -6.01 5.86
C TYR A 21 -4.10 -7.13 5.96
N ASN A 22 -4.08 -8.06 5.01
CA ASN A 22 -3.02 -9.07 4.92
C ASN A 22 -1.66 -8.43 4.63
N LEU A 23 -1.60 -7.48 3.69
CA LEU A 23 -0.39 -6.71 3.42
C LEU A 23 0.07 -5.93 4.65
N GLN A 24 -0.87 -5.26 5.34
CA GLN A 24 -0.57 -4.50 6.54
C GLN A 24 0.00 -5.40 7.66
N LYS A 25 -0.61 -6.58 7.87
CA LYS A 25 -0.13 -7.59 8.84
C LYS A 25 1.25 -8.13 8.46
N ALA A 26 1.53 -8.29 7.17
CA ALA A 26 2.82 -8.72 6.66
C ALA A 26 3.88 -7.61 6.67
N GLY A 27 3.55 -6.38 7.11
CA GLY A 27 4.45 -5.23 7.06
C GLY A 27 4.72 -4.69 5.65
N LYS A 28 3.93 -5.12 4.67
CA LYS A 28 4.04 -4.76 3.24
C LYS A 28 2.91 -3.83 2.77
N GLY A 29 2.12 -3.29 3.70
CA GLY A 29 1.07 -2.31 3.40
C GLY A 29 1.62 -0.88 3.33
N PRO A 30 0.90 0.05 2.67
CA PRO A 30 1.30 1.45 2.64
C PRO A 30 1.27 2.07 4.04
N ARG A 31 2.00 3.18 4.23
CA ARG A 31 1.96 3.92 5.50
C ARG A 31 0.57 4.51 5.75
N LEU A 32 0.14 4.43 7.01
CA LEU A 32 -1.18 4.90 7.44
C LEU A 32 -1.06 6.19 8.25
N MET A 33 -1.95 7.14 7.96
CA MET A 33 -2.13 8.38 8.70
C MET A 33 -3.43 8.30 9.49
N LYS A 34 -3.35 8.40 10.83
CA LYS A 34 -4.53 8.50 11.69
C LYS A 34 -4.91 9.97 11.86
N VAL A 35 -6.16 10.30 11.53
CA VAL A 35 -6.77 11.62 11.73
C VAL A 35 -8.00 11.44 12.60
N GLY A 36 -7.82 11.61 13.91
CA GLY A 36 -8.84 11.28 14.91
C GLY A 36 -9.23 9.80 14.84
N ALA A 37 -10.53 9.53 14.61
CA ALA A 37 -11.06 8.17 14.47
C ALA A 37 -10.85 7.56 13.08
N VAL A 38 -10.38 8.33 12.09
CA VAL A 38 -10.32 7.90 10.69
C VAL A 38 -8.88 7.57 10.29
N THR A 39 -8.71 6.50 9.52
CA THR A 39 -7.43 6.13 8.90
C THR A 39 -7.41 6.54 7.43
N ARG A 40 -6.33 7.19 7.00
CA ARG A 40 -6.12 7.69 5.63
C ARG A 40 -4.76 7.26 5.09
N ILE A 41 -4.67 7.13 3.78
CA ILE A 41 -3.42 6.87 3.05
C ILE A 41 -3.11 8.13 2.27
N SER A 42 -1.96 8.75 2.53
CA SER A 42 -1.52 9.90 1.75
C SER A 42 -1.06 9.47 0.36
N GLU A 43 -1.15 10.36 -0.62
CA GLU A 43 -0.63 10.07 -1.97
C GLU A 43 0.87 9.72 -1.97
N THR A 44 1.65 10.35 -1.08
CA THR A 44 3.08 10.01 -0.93
C THR A 44 3.28 8.60 -0.39
N ALA A 45 2.50 8.19 0.61
CA ALA A 45 2.57 6.83 1.16
C ALA A 45 2.17 5.77 0.13
N ASP A 46 1.21 6.09 -0.73
CA ASP A 46 0.84 5.24 -1.86
C ASP A 46 1.97 5.11 -2.87
N ARG A 47 2.58 6.23 -3.28
CA ARG A 47 3.71 6.23 -4.22
C ARG A 47 4.92 5.47 -3.70
N GLU A 48 5.28 5.67 -2.45
CA GLU A 48 6.35 4.92 -1.77
C GLU A 48 6.04 3.42 -1.76
N TRP A 49 4.81 3.05 -1.44
CA TRP A 49 4.40 1.65 -1.43
C TRP A 49 4.54 1.00 -2.81
N VAL A 50 4.13 1.68 -3.88
CA VAL A 50 4.29 1.17 -5.26
C VAL A 50 5.78 0.97 -5.56
N ALA A 51 6.63 1.97 -5.28
CA ALA A 51 8.06 1.90 -5.54
C ALA A 51 8.73 0.73 -4.78
N GLU A 52 8.35 0.51 -3.52
CA GLU A 52 8.84 -0.63 -2.75
C GLU A 52 8.41 -1.99 -3.34
N ARG A 53 7.16 -2.11 -3.82
CA ARG A 53 6.67 -3.36 -4.44
C ARG A 53 7.35 -3.62 -5.78
N GLU A 54 7.59 -2.57 -6.56
CA GLU A 54 8.34 -2.65 -7.80
C GLU A 54 9.80 -3.05 -7.53
N ALA A 55 10.44 -2.47 -6.52
CA ALA A 55 11.79 -2.84 -6.11
C ALA A 55 11.87 -4.30 -5.63
N GLU A 56 10.94 -4.75 -4.78
CA GLU A 56 10.84 -6.15 -4.37
C GLU A 56 10.68 -7.09 -5.56
N ALA A 57 9.80 -6.75 -6.51
CA ALA A 57 9.57 -7.57 -7.71
C ALA A 57 10.82 -7.65 -8.61
N ILE A 58 11.61 -6.58 -8.68
CA ILE A 58 12.89 -6.58 -9.41
C ILE A 58 13.91 -7.47 -8.68
N THR A 59 14.08 -7.30 -7.36
CA THR A 59 15.03 -8.11 -6.57
C THR A 59 14.69 -9.60 -6.64
N SER A 60 13.42 -9.98 -6.44
CA SER A 60 13.00 -11.40 -6.55
C SER A 60 13.17 -11.97 -7.96
N ARG A 61 13.14 -11.13 -9.01
CA ARG A 61 13.41 -11.58 -10.39
C ARG A 61 14.90 -11.73 -10.67
N GLN A 62 15.75 -10.93 -10.02
CA GLN A 62 17.20 -11.00 -10.15
C GLN A 62 17.83 -12.17 -9.39
N GLU A 63 17.24 -12.60 -8.28
CA GLU A 63 17.71 -13.77 -7.52
C GLU A 63 17.36 -15.12 -8.18
N ALA A 64 16.44 -15.14 -9.14
CA ALA A 64 16.00 -16.33 -9.86
C ALA A 64 16.65 -16.51 -11.25
N ALA A 65 17.61 -15.65 -11.61
CA ALA A 65 18.34 -15.65 -12.89
C ALA A 65 19.81 -16.03 -12.68
#